data_AF-A0A7D8YP50-F1
#
_entry.id   AF-A0A7D8YP50-F1
#
_cell.length_a   1.000
_cell.length_b   1.000
_cell.length_c   1.000
_cell.angle_alpha   90.00
_cell.angle_beta   90.00
_cell.angle_gamma   90.00
#
_symmetry.space_group_name_H-M   'P 1'
#
loop_
_entity.id
_entity.type
_entity.pdbx_description
1 polymer ?
#
loop_
_entity_poly.entity_id
_entity_poly.type
_entity_poly.pdbx_seq_one_letter_code
_entity_poly.pdbx_strand_id
1 'polypeptide(L)'
;MIIIYNPMGALVGLFGLIIGVALFVVTQSLAVGFLAIAGIWCWFGRSKLNLETGKKRAAPSFFFIPLFYWGILVAIAAYPARLVDNAGGLNQGQPVADDPRADQFKLDEAGLRTNQSDAPELSAALGMLISETLPSEPFNLSVKSSDDAVLVLIKLPGLKELSERNRRALLEGVRNAAQQQRPDVQVFVGIKGKLLYGAILTPDQPMQVGKIVSKDALYAFYRSEETPDEAAVDAGLNESPQSSPPTQPDFTDSVMPSE
;
A
#
# COMPACT_ATOMS: atom_id res chain seq x y z
N MET A 1 19.28 27.76 -37.54
CA MET A 1 18.76 26.56 -36.85
C MET A 1 17.55 26.07 -37.64
N ILE A 2 17.75 25.10 -38.55
CA ILE A 2 16.68 24.65 -39.45
C ILE A 2 15.88 23.59 -38.69
N ILE A 3 14.74 24.02 -38.14
CA ILE A 3 13.74 23.12 -37.58
C ILE A 3 12.94 22.57 -38.77
N ILE A 4 13.37 21.44 -39.33
CA ILE A 4 12.59 20.73 -40.36
C ILE A 4 11.45 20.01 -39.63
N TYR A 5 10.36 20.72 -39.38
CA TYR A 5 9.18 20.12 -38.77
C TYR A 5 8.41 19.33 -39.83
N ASN A 6 8.29 18.02 -39.64
CA ASN A 6 7.31 17.22 -40.36
C ASN A 6 5.99 17.30 -39.57
N PRO A 7 4.98 18.08 -40.01
CA PRO A 7 3.74 18.27 -39.26
C PRO A 7 3.00 16.95 -39.01
N MET A 8 3.13 15.99 -39.92
CA MET A 8 2.57 14.64 -39.74
C MET A 8 3.24 13.90 -38.58
N GLY A 9 4.55 14.09 -38.37
CA GLY A 9 5.25 13.55 -37.22
C GLY A 9 4.69 14.10 -35.91
N ALA A 10 4.50 15.42 -35.82
CA ALA A 10 3.93 16.05 -34.64
C ALA A 10 2.51 15.54 -34.33
N LEU A 11 1.64 15.42 -35.36
CA LEU A 11 0.27 14.92 -35.19
C LEU A 11 0.23 13.46 -34.71
N VAL A 12 1.02 12.57 -35.32
CA VAL A 12 1.11 11.16 -34.90
C VAL A 12 1.70 11.03 -33.50
N GLY A 13 2.70 11.86 -33.19
CA GLY A 13 3.29 11.96 -31.85
C GLY A 13 2.25 12.29 -30.78
N LEU A 14 1.52 13.40 -31.00
CA LEU A 14 0.48 13.88 -30.09
C LEU A 14 -0.66 12.87 -29.95
N PHE A 15 -1.10 12.26 -31.06
CA PHE A 15 -2.15 11.24 -31.05
C PHE A 15 -1.77 10.02 -30.20
N GLY A 16 -0.55 9.51 -30.35
CA GLY A 16 -0.05 8.42 -29.52
C GLY A 16 -0.03 8.78 -28.04
N LEU A 17 0.42 9.99 -27.70
CA LEU A 17 0.48 10.49 -26.33
C LEU A 17 -0.92 10.61 -25.70
N ILE A 18 -1.90 11.17 -26.41
CA ILE A 18 -3.29 11.29 -25.93
C ILE A 18 -3.88 9.91 -25.62
N ILE A 19 -3.72 8.93 -26.52
CA ILE A 19 -4.23 7.57 -26.31
C ILE A 19 -3.51 6.90 -25.13
N GLY A 20 -2.18 7.06 -25.04
CA GLY A 20 -1.39 6.54 -23.93
C GLY A 20 -1.87 7.05 -22.57
N VAL A 21 -2.08 8.37 -22.46
CA VAL A 21 -2.59 8.99 -21.24
C VAL A 21 -4.02 8.54 -20.93
N ALA A 22 -4.90 8.46 -21.93
CA ALA A 22 -6.26 7.98 -21.74
C ALA A 22 -6.29 6.54 -21.21
N LEU A 23 -5.46 5.65 -21.78
CA LEU A 23 -5.35 4.26 -21.31
C LEU A 23 -4.71 4.17 -19.93
N PHE A 24 -3.72 5.00 -19.62
CA PHE A 24 -3.18 5.12 -18.28
C PHE A 24 -4.26 5.49 -17.26
N VAL A 25 -5.09 6.51 -17.55
CA VAL A 25 -6.17 6.93 -16.65
C VAL A 25 -7.22 5.82 -16.45
N VAL A 26 -7.61 5.12 -17.51
CA VAL A 26 -8.62 4.05 -17.44
C VAL A 26 -8.09 2.81 -16.72
N THR A 27 -6.84 2.43 -16.97
CA THR A 27 -6.27 1.17 -16.44
C THR A 27 -5.51 1.35 -15.14
N GLN A 28 -5.15 2.60 -14.79
CA GLN A 28 -4.25 2.94 -13.69
C GLN A 28 -2.91 2.19 -13.77
N SER A 29 -2.45 1.89 -15.00
CA SER A 29 -1.19 1.20 -15.27
C SER A 29 -0.33 2.02 -16.23
N LEU A 30 0.82 2.46 -15.75
CA LEU A 30 1.76 3.27 -16.51
C LEU A 30 2.39 2.46 -17.64
N ALA A 31 2.62 1.16 -17.40
CA ALA A 31 3.11 0.23 -18.43
C ALA A 31 2.15 0.11 -19.62
N VAL A 32 0.83 0.03 -19.37
CA VAL A 32 -0.18 -0.04 -20.43
C VAL A 32 -0.18 1.25 -21.27
N GLY A 33 -0.11 2.41 -20.61
CA GLY A 33 0.00 3.70 -21.30
C GLY A 33 1.22 3.78 -22.22
N PHE A 34 2.41 3.41 -21.71
CA PHE A 34 3.64 3.40 -22.50
C PHE A 34 3.61 2.41 -23.66
N LEU A 35 3.10 1.20 -23.46
CA LEU A 35 2.97 0.22 -24.55
C LEU A 35 2.05 0.72 -25.67
N ALA A 36 0.96 1.42 -25.32
CA ALA A 36 0.08 2.01 -26.31
C ALA A 36 0.77 3.12 -27.13
N ILE A 37 1.49 4.03 -26.48
CA ILE A 37 2.30 5.07 -27.16
C ILE A 37 3.30 4.41 -28.11
N ALA A 38 4.06 3.43 -27.60
CA ALA A 38 5.05 2.71 -28.36
C ALA A 38 4.45 2.01 -29.58
N GLY A 39 3.32 1.32 -29.41
CA GLY A 39 2.63 0.63 -30.50
C GLY A 39 2.19 1.58 -31.61
N ILE A 40 1.57 2.72 -31.25
CA ILE A 40 1.13 3.73 -32.21
C ILE A 40 2.33 4.34 -32.95
N TRP A 41 3.37 4.73 -32.23
CA TRP A 41 4.56 5.33 -32.84
C TRP A 41 5.34 4.35 -33.70
N CYS A 42 5.41 3.08 -33.32
CA CYS A 42 6.03 2.03 -34.14
C CYS A 42 5.23 1.70 -35.40
N TRP A 43 3.89 1.73 -35.32
CA TRP A 43 3.03 1.42 -36.46
C TRP A 43 2.96 2.57 -37.47
N PHE A 44 2.71 3.79 -36.99
CA PHE A 44 2.52 4.96 -37.84
C PHE A 44 3.81 5.74 -38.14
N GLY A 45 4.84 5.59 -37.31
CA GLY A 45 6.14 6.26 -37.48
C GLY A 45 7.06 5.62 -38.53
N ARG A 46 6.66 4.52 -39.16
CA ARG A 46 7.44 3.89 -40.25
C ARG A 46 7.22 4.62 -41.57
N SER A 47 8.32 4.81 -42.29
CA SER A 47 8.29 5.31 -43.67
C SER A 47 7.54 4.31 -44.56
N LYS A 48 6.55 4.81 -45.30
CA LYS A 48 5.78 4.04 -46.29
C LYS A 48 6.25 4.40 -47.70
N LEU A 49 6.17 3.43 -48.62
CA LEU A 49 6.43 3.67 -50.03
C LEU A 49 5.27 4.49 -50.62
N ASN A 50 5.57 5.51 -51.42
CA ASN A 50 4.54 6.16 -52.23
C ASN A 50 4.24 5.25 -53.44
N LEU A 51 3.03 4.69 -53.49
CA LEU A 51 2.62 3.76 -54.56
C LEU A 51 2.65 4.40 -55.95
N GLU A 52 2.39 5.71 -56.04
CA GLU A 52 2.34 6.42 -57.32
C GLU A 52 3.73 6.70 -57.90
N THR A 53 4.70 7.03 -57.03
CA THR A 53 6.04 7.45 -57.48
C THR A 53 7.10 6.39 -57.28
N GLY A 54 6.80 5.28 -56.58
CA GLY A 54 7.75 4.26 -56.15
C GLY A 54 8.81 4.74 -55.16
N LYS A 55 8.81 6.04 -54.81
CA LYS A 55 9.80 6.63 -53.90
C LYS A 55 9.37 6.48 -52.44
N LYS A 56 10.35 6.24 -51.58
CA LYS A 56 10.15 6.14 -50.13
C LYS A 56 9.81 7.52 -49.56
N ARG A 57 8.64 7.68 -48.92
CA ARG A 57 8.28 8.95 -48.25
C ARG A 57 9.16 9.15 -47.01
N ALA A 58 9.48 10.40 -46.68
CA ALA A 58 10.14 10.71 -45.42
C ALA A 58 9.35 10.13 -44.25
N ALA A 59 10.03 9.48 -43.30
CA ALA A 59 9.37 8.97 -42.11
C ALA A 59 8.79 10.13 -41.28
N PRO A 60 7.64 9.95 -40.61
CA PRO A 60 7.22 10.89 -39.58
C PRO A 60 8.31 10.96 -38.50
N SER A 61 8.79 12.17 -38.21
CA SER A 61 9.89 12.40 -37.27
C SER A 61 9.58 13.53 -36.31
N PHE A 62 10.15 13.46 -35.11
CA PHE A 62 10.21 14.57 -34.17
C PHE A 62 11.65 15.08 -34.13
N PHE A 63 11.84 16.37 -34.45
CA PHE A 63 13.13 16.98 -34.82
C PHE A 63 13.79 16.32 -36.05
N PHE A 64 14.47 15.19 -35.86
CA PHE A 64 15.16 14.43 -36.92
C PHE A 64 15.10 12.91 -36.68
N ILE A 65 14.54 12.47 -35.55
CA ILE A 65 14.48 11.06 -35.17
C ILE A 65 13.11 10.54 -35.62
N PRO A 66 13.05 9.51 -36.50
CA PRO A 66 11.80 8.86 -36.87
C PRO A 66 11.04 8.37 -35.63
N LEU A 67 9.73 8.57 -35.62
CA LEU A 67 8.85 8.18 -34.50
C LEU A 67 8.96 6.70 -34.13
N PHE A 68 9.28 5.84 -35.09
CA PHE A 68 9.56 4.42 -34.82
C PHE A 68 10.66 4.21 -33.76
N TYR A 69 11.76 4.99 -33.80
CA TYR A 69 12.83 4.85 -32.81
C TYR A 69 12.39 5.35 -31.43
N TRP A 70 11.63 6.45 -31.39
CA TRP A 70 11.00 6.90 -30.14
C TRP A 70 10.06 5.84 -29.57
N GLY A 71 9.29 5.16 -30.42
CA GLY A 71 8.42 4.06 -30.01
C GLY A 71 9.20 2.91 -29.34
N ILE A 72 10.38 2.55 -29.87
CA ILE A 72 11.25 1.55 -29.24
C ILE A 72 11.74 2.01 -27.87
N LEU A 73 12.20 3.26 -27.75
CA LEU A 73 12.66 3.80 -26.47
C LEU A 73 11.54 3.79 -25.41
N VAL A 74 10.32 4.18 -25.81
CA VAL A 74 9.15 4.12 -24.94
C VAL A 74 8.78 2.67 -24.59
N ALA A 75 8.89 1.72 -25.51
CA ALA A 75 8.67 0.30 -25.23
C ALA A 75 9.66 -0.24 -24.19
N ILE A 76 10.94 0.16 -24.28
CA ILE A 76 11.95 -0.19 -23.27
C ILE A 76 11.58 0.43 -21.91
N ALA A 77 11.13 1.69 -21.89
CA ALA A 77 10.67 2.36 -20.67
C ALA A 77 9.38 1.74 -20.08
N ALA A 78 8.60 1.00 -20.87
CA ALA A 78 7.44 0.27 -20.37
C ALA A 78 7.81 -0.86 -19.39
N TYR A 79 9.02 -1.42 -19.50
CA TYR A 79 9.50 -2.46 -18.57
C TYR A 79 9.70 -1.96 -17.13
N PRO A 80 10.51 -0.92 -16.86
CA PRO A 80 10.60 -0.37 -15.51
C PRO A 80 9.26 0.21 -15.03
N ALA A 81 8.45 0.79 -15.92
CA ALA A 81 7.08 1.19 -15.57
C ALA A 81 6.24 0.01 -15.05
N ARG A 82 6.40 -1.18 -15.65
CA ARG A 82 5.72 -2.39 -15.18
C ARG A 82 6.21 -2.83 -13.80
N LEU A 83 7.49 -2.62 -13.50
CA LEU A 83 8.04 -2.87 -12.17
C LEU A 83 7.45 -1.89 -11.16
N VAL A 84 7.33 -0.60 -11.49
CA VAL A 84 6.68 0.41 -10.64
C VAL A 84 5.20 0.06 -10.40
N ASP A 85 4.46 -0.27 -11.46
CA ASP A 85 3.05 -0.71 -11.37
C ASP A 85 2.88 -1.92 -10.44
N ASN A 86 3.87 -2.82 -10.39
CA ASN A 86 3.86 -4.00 -9.53
C ASN A 86 4.37 -3.74 -8.10
N ALA A 87 5.34 -2.84 -7.94
CA ALA A 87 6.05 -2.60 -6.68
C ALA A 87 5.30 -1.64 -5.75
N GLY A 88 4.47 -0.77 -6.30
CA GLY A 88 3.77 0.23 -5.51
C GLY A 88 2.84 1.01 -6.39
N GLY A 89 1.80 0.34 -6.92
CA GLY A 89 0.75 1.01 -7.69
C GLY A 89 0.41 2.32 -6.98
N LEU A 90 0.43 3.44 -7.71
CA LEU A 90 0.52 4.85 -7.26
C LEU A 90 -0.38 5.31 -6.09
N ASN A 91 -1.25 4.43 -5.57
CA ASN A 91 -2.12 4.61 -4.40
C ASN A 91 -1.75 3.74 -3.18
N GLN A 92 -0.68 2.94 -3.23
CA GLN A 92 -0.14 2.33 -2.02
C GLN A 92 0.62 3.44 -1.27
N GLY A 93 0.09 3.82 -0.11
CA GLY A 93 0.79 4.72 0.82
C GLY A 93 2.24 4.27 0.97
N GLN A 94 3.16 5.24 1.09
CA GLN A 94 4.57 4.94 1.31
C GLN A 94 4.68 3.79 2.32
N PRO A 95 5.43 2.71 2.03
CA PRO A 95 5.69 1.69 3.03
C PRO A 95 6.21 2.43 4.25
N VAL A 96 5.50 2.32 5.38
CA VAL A 96 5.95 2.88 6.65
C VAL A 96 7.25 2.15 6.95
N ALA A 97 8.37 2.79 6.59
CA ALA A 97 9.69 2.20 6.74
C ALA A 97 9.92 2.01 8.24
N ASP A 98 10.20 0.77 8.62
CA ASP A 98 10.51 0.30 9.97
C ASP A 98 9.38 0.40 11.02
N ASP A 99 8.16 -0.03 10.67
CA ASP A 99 7.16 -0.34 11.71
C ASP A 99 7.44 -1.72 12.34
N PRO A 100 7.82 -1.83 13.63
CA PRO A 100 8.07 -3.12 14.29
C PRO A 100 6.83 -4.02 14.32
N ARG A 101 5.63 -3.46 14.18
CA ARG A 101 4.36 -4.20 14.10
C ARG A 101 4.23 -4.96 12.78
N ALA A 102 4.93 -4.54 11.73
CA ALA A 102 4.91 -5.23 10.44
C ALA A 102 5.54 -6.63 10.55
N ASP A 103 6.55 -6.81 11.39
CA ASP A 103 7.16 -8.12 11.64
C ASP A 103 6.24 -9.06 12.42
N GLN A 104 5.53 -8.53 13.43
CA GLN A 104 4.51 -9.29 14.15
C GLN A 104 3.38 -9.72 13.21
N PHE A 105 2.88 -8.79 12.38
CA PHE A 105 1.88 -9.10 11.37
C PHE A 105 2.35 -10.17 10.38
N LYS A 106 3.62 -10.14 9.99
CA LYS A 106 4.20 -11.12 9.06
C LYS A 106 4.21 -12.53 9.65
N LEU A 107 4.40 -12.68 10.96
CA LEU A 107 4.29 -13.96 11.65
C LEU A 107 2.85 -14.49 11.64
N ASP A 108 1.88 -13.64 11.97
CA ASP A 108 0.46 -14.04 11.96
C ASP A 108 -0.05 -14.32 10.54
N GLU A 109 0.44 -13.56 9.55
CA GLU A 109 0.18 -13.80 8.13
C GLU A 109 0.80 -15.13 7.65
N ALA A 110 1.92 -15.56 8.22
CA ALA A 110 2.48 -16.89 7.95
C ALA A 110 1.61 -18.02 8.53
N GLY A 111 0.89 -17.76 9.64
CA GLY A 111 -0.10 -18.65 10.25
C GLY A 111 -1.29 -18.99 9.33
N LEU A 112 -1.54 -18.19 8.30
CA LEU A 112 -2.51 -18.51 7.23
C LEU A 112 -2.14 -19.76 6.42
N ARG A 113 -0.98 -20.37 6.62
CA ARG A 113 -0.64 -21.65 5.98
C ARG A 113 -1.23 -22.85 6.72
N THR A 114 -1.51 -22.71 8.00
CA THR A 114 -1.83 -23.83 8.92
C THR A 114 -3.14 -23.66 9.67
N ASN A 115 -3.93 -22.63 9.36
CA ASN A 115 -5.17 -22.30 10.06
C ASN A 115 -4.98 -22.09 11.58
N GLN A 116 -4.10 -21.16 11.94
CA GLN A 116 -3.77 -20.89 13.34
C GLN A 116 -4.83 -20.01 14.01
N SER A 117 -5.39 -20.43 15.14
CA SER A 117 -6.34 -19.62 15.89
C SER A 117 -6.07 -19.70 17.39
N ASP A 118 -6.10 -18.56 18.09
CA ASP A 118 -6.17 -18.51 19.56
C ASP A 118 -7.61 -18.44 20.10
N ALA A 119 -8.60 -18.28 19.22
CA ALA A 119 -10.03 -18.28 19.51
C ALA A 119 -10.74 -19.38 18.69
N PRO A 120 -10.70 -20.66 19.13
CA PRO A 120 -11.16 -21.79 18.34
C PRO A 120 -12.66 -21.74 18.03
N GLU A 121 -13.49 -21.25 18.96
CA GLU A 121 -14.94 -21.10 18.77
C GLU A 121 -15.26 -20.10 17.67
N LEU A 122 -14.63 -18.92 17.72
CA LEU A 122 -14.79 -17.89 16.70
C LEU A 122 -14.27 -18.39 15.35
N SER A 123 -13.12 -19.07 15.33
CA SER A 123 -12.57 -19.67 14.11
C SER A 123 -13.51 -20.69 13.48
N ALA A 124 -14.18 -21.52 14.29
CA ALA A 124 -15.15 -22.49 13.79
C ALA A 124 -16.40 -21.79 13.21
N ALA A 125 -16.94 -20.80 13.92
CA ALA A 125 -18.09 -20.01 13.45
C ALA A 125 -17.79 -19.28 12.13
N LEU A 126 -16.64 -18.63 12.04
CA LEU A 126 -16.17 -17.97 10.82
C LEU A 126 -15.94 -18.97 9.69
N GLY A 127 -15.37 -20.13 9.99
CA GLY A 127 -15.18 -21.21 9.02
C GLY A 127 -16.51 -21.66 8.39
N MET A 128 -17.54 -21.86 9.21
CA MET A 128 -18.88 -22.21 8.72
C MET A 128 -19.48 -21.11 7.86
N LEU A 129 -19.39 -19.84 8.30
CA LEU A 129 -19.90 -18.69 7.55
C LEU A 129 -19.22 -18.55 6.18
N ILE A 130 -17.90 -18.73 6.11
CA ILE A 130 -17.14 -18.67 4.86
C ILE A 130 -17.53 -19.84 3.95
N SER A 131 -17.63 -21.06 4.50
CA SER A 131 -18.06 -22.25 3.74
C SER A 131 -19.50 -22.13 3.21
N GLU A 132 -20.42 -21.52 3.96
CA GLU A 132 -21.79 -21.29 3.50
C GLU A 132 -21.82 -20.25 2.37
N THR A 133 -21.04 -19.19 2.51
CA THR A 133 -20.95 -18.12 1.50
C THR A 133 -20.22 -18.58 0.23
N LEU A 134 -19.23 -19.47 0.39
CA LEU A 134 -18.31 -19.92 -0.66
C LEU A 134 -18.06 -21.45 -0.58
N PRO A 135 -19.05 -22.29 -0.92
CA PRO A 135 -19.05 -23.74 -0.66
C PRO A 135 -18.03 -24.59 -1.42
N SER A 136 -17.15 -23.99 -2.21
CA SER A 136 -16.15 -24.72 -3.00
C SER A 136 -14.79 -24.04 -3.07
N GLU A 137 -14.63 -22.90 -2.38
CA GLU A 137 -13.37 -22.19 -2.37
C GLU A 137 -12.51 -22.67 -1.20
N PRO A 138 -11.29 -23.18 -1.45
CA PRO A 138 -10.37 -23.47 -0.37
C PRO A 138 -9.97 -22.15 0.29
N PHE A 139 -10.06 -22.09 1.62
CA PHE A 139 -9.61 -20.94 2.38
C PHE A 139 -8.73 -21.36 3.54
N ASN A 140 -7.90 -20.42 3.99
CA ASN A 140 -7.24 -20.51 5.27
C ASN A 140 -7.68 -19.36 6.16
N LEU A 141 -7.79 -19.63 7.45
CA LEU A 141 -8.27 -18.67 8.44
C LEU A 141 -7.25 -18.60 9.58
N SER A 142 -6.83 -17.39 9.92
CA SER A 142 -6.03 -17.13 11.11
C SER A 142 -6.76 -16.13 12.00
N VAL A 143 -6.92 -16.44 13.28
CA VAL A 143 -7.61 -15.57 14.25
C VAL A 143 -6.67 -15.33 15.42
N LYS A 144 -6.45 -14.05 15.70
CA LYS A 144 -5.63 -13.58 16.81
C LYS A 144 -6.47 -12.64 17.67
N SER A 145 -6.46 -12.84 18.98
CA SER A 145 -7.29 -12.08 19.92
C SER A 145 -6.41 -11.41 20.97
N SER A 146 -6.74 -10.18 21.32
CA SER A 146 -6.27 -9.45 22.50
C SER A 146 -7.46 -9.17 23.44
N ASP A 147 -7.22 -8.49 24.55
CA ASP A 147 -8.28 -8.15 25.50
C ASP A 147 -9.32 -7.18 24.88
N ASP A 148 -8.86 -6.26 24.03
CA ASP A 148 -9.62 -5.15 23.45
C ASP A 148 -9.90 -5.29 21.94
N ALA A 149 -9.24 -6.23 21.25
CA ALA A 149 -9.32 -6.37 19.81
C ALA A 149 -9.27 -7.83 19.33
N VAL A 150 -9.72 -8.04 18.09
CA VAL A 150 -9.61 -9.31 17.37
C VAL A 150 -9.14 -9.03 15.94
N LEU A 151 -8.09 -9.73 15.52
CA LEU A 151 -7.58 -9.76 14.16
C LEU A 151 -7.98 -11.06 13.47
N VAL A 152 -8.76 -10.92 12.39
CA VAL A 152 -9.17 -12.02 11.52
C VAL A 152 -8.46 -11.89 10.19
N LEU A 153 -7.62 -12.85 9.85
CA LEU A 153 -6.96 -12.95 8.56
C LEU A 153 -7.54 -14.12 7.78
N ILE A 154 -7.91 -13.88 6.53
CA ILE A 154 -8.47 -14.90 5.64
C ILE A 154 -7.63 -14.96 4.37
N LYS A 155 -7.16 -16.13 3.99
CA LYS A 155 -6.53 -16.37 2.69
C LYS A 155 -7.52 -17.07 1.78
N LEU A 156 -7.93 -16.38 0.72
CA LEU A 156 -8.90 -16.85 -0.26
C LEU A 156 -8.32 -16.71 -1.68
N PRO A 157 -7.75 -17.77 -2.29
CA PRO A 157 -7.11 -17.69 -3.60
C PRO A 157 -8.00 -17.11 -4.71
N GLY A 158 -9.29 -17.46 -4.71
CA GLY A 158 -10.32 -16.99 -5.64
C GLY A 158 -10.86 -15.57 -5.36
N LEU A 159 -10.29 -14.79 -4.42
CA LEU A 159 -10.82 -13.47 -4.03
C LEU A 159 -11.04 -12.51 -5.21
N LYS A 160 -10.21 -12.58 -6.25
CA LYS A 160 -10.30 -11.74 -7.46
C LYS A 160 -11.53 -12.05 -8.33
N GLU A 161 -12.06 -13.27 -8.23
CA GLU A 161 -13.23 -13.73 -8.99
C GLU A 161 -14.54 -13.32 -8.30
N LEU A 162 -14.47 -12.96 -7.01
CA LEU A 162 -15.61 -12.41 -6.29
C LEU A 162 -15.92 -10.99 -6.75
N SER A 163 -17.21 -10.78 -7.04
CA SER A 163 -17.75 -9.44 -7.25
C SER A 163 -17.46 -8.55 -6.03
N GLU A 164 -17.38 -7.24 -6.24
CA GLU A 164 -17.16 -6.30 -5.12
C GLU A 164 -18.26 -6.42 -4.05
N ARG A 165 -19.51 -6.65 -4.49
CA ARG A 165 -20.65 -6.90 -3.60
C ARG A 165 -20.42 -8.12 -2.70
N ASN A 166 -19.94 -9.23 -3.27
CA ASN A 166 -19.68 -10.46 -2.50
C ASN A 166 -18.51 -10.28 -1.53
N ARG A 167 -17.46 -9.54 -1.93
CA ARG A 167 -16.34 -9.19 -1.05
C ARG A 167 -16.78 -8.35 0.14
N ARG A 168 -17.65 -7.37 -0.08
CA ARG A 168 -18.25 -6.55 0.99
C ARG A 168 -19.12 -7.39 1.93
N ALA A 169 -20.01 -8.22 1.36
CA ALA A 169 -20.87 -9.11 2.15
C ALA A 169 -20.06 -10.09 3.01
N LEU A 170 -18.95 -10.63 2.49
CA LEU A 170 -18.05 -11.49 3.24
C LEU A 170 -17.36 -10.75 4.39
N LEU A 171 -16.81 -9.55 4.15
CA LEU A 171 -16.21 -8.72 5.21
C LEU A 171 -17.23 -8.39 6.31
N GLU A 172 -18.45 -8.03 5.92
CA GLU A 172 -19.53 -7.70 6.85
C GLU A 172 -19.98 -8.92 7.66
N GLY A 173 -20.14 -10.08 7.01
CA GLY A 173 -20.47 -11.33 7.70
C GLY A 173 -19.41 -11.72 8.73
N VAL A 174 -18.12 -11.59 8.37
CA VAL A 174 -17.01 -11.85 9.29
C VAL A 174 -17.02 -10.86 10.46
N ARG A 175 -17.21 -9.56 10.21
CA ARG A 175 -17.33 -8.55 11.28
C ARG A 175 -18.47 -8.87 12.22
N ASN A 176 -19.66 -9.13 11.68
CA ASN A 176 -20.85 -9.37 12.48
C ASN A 176 -20.71 -10.65 13.33
N ALA A 177 -20.13 -11.71 12.78
CA ALA A 177 -19.84 -12.94 13.53
C ALA A 177 -18.81 -12.71 14.65
N ALA A 178 -17.76 -11.94 14.38
CA ALA A 178 -16.77 -11.57 15.40
C ALA A 178 -17.38 -10.71 16.52
N GLN A 179 -18.19 -9.71 16.16
CA GLN A 179 -18.90 -8.85 17.12
C GLN A 179 -19.97 -9.60 17.92
N GLN A 180 -20.62 -10.60 17.32
CA GLN A 180 -21.59 -11.42 18.05
C GLN A 180 -20.92 -12.26 19.13
N GLN A 181 -19.72 -12.79 18.87
CA GLN A 181 -18.95 -13.56 19.84
C GLN A 181 -18.26 -12.66 20.88
N ARG A 182 -17.81 -11.47 20.46
CA ARG A 182 -17.15 -10.47 21.30
C ARG A 182 -17.69 -9.06 20.99
N PRO A 183 -18.76 -8.62 21.68
CA PRO A 183 -19.43 -7.35 21.36
C PRO A 183 -18.62 -6.11 21.68
N ASP A 184 -17.73 -6.19 22.67
CA ASP A 184 -17.03 -5.03 23.23
C ASP A 184 -15.60 -4.84 22.67
N VAL A 185 -15.23 -5.54 21.59
CA VAL A 185 -13.89 -5.47 21.02
C VAL A 185 -13.84 -4.88 19.63
N GLN A 186 -12.71 -4.26 19.33
CA GLN A 186 -12.37 -3.78 18.00
C GLN A 186 -12.11 -4.95 17.07
N VAL A 187 -12.72 -4.94 15.89
CA VAL A 187 -12.56 -6.01 14.90
C VAL A 187 -11.74 -5.53 13.72
N PHE A 188 -10.61 -6.20 13.49
CA PHE A 188 -9.73 -6.00 12.34
C PHE A 188 -9.87 -7.22 11.42
N VAL A 189 -10.18 -7.01 10.15
CA VAL A 189 -10.35 -8.10 9.17
C VAL A 189 -9.50 -7.82 7.94
N GLY A 190 -8.70 -8.81 7.54
CA GLY A 190 -7.92 -8.76 6.31
C GLY A 190 -8.15 -9.99 5.43
N ILE A 191 -8.67 -9.79 4.22
CA ILE A 191 -8.87 -10.86 3.24
C ILE A 191 -7.80 -10.77 2.14
N LYS A 192 -6.89 -11.75 2.17
CA LYS A 192 -5.77 -11.90 1.25
C LYS A 192 -6.12 -12.84 0.10
N GLY A 193 -5.89 -12.38 -1.13
CA GLY A 193 -5.92 -13.22 -2.33
C GLY A 193 -4.68 -14.10 -2.48
N LYS A 194 -4.34 -14.47 -3.71
CA LYS A 194 -3.11 -15.23 -4.00
C LYS A 194 -1.83 -14.46 -3.61
N LEU A 195 -1.81 -13.15 -3.83
CA LEU A 195 -0.61 -12.31 -3.66
C LEU A 195 -0.85 -11.11 -2.74
N LEU A 196 -2.03 -10.49 -2.79
CA LEU A 196 -2.32 -9.18 -2.19
C LEU A 196 -3.63 -9.21 -1.41
N TYR A 197 -3.79 -8.26 -0.49
CA TYR A 197 -5.07 -8.01 0.17
C TYR A 197 -6.04 -7.33 -0.79
N GLY A 198 -7.26 -7.88 -0.87
CA GLY A 198 -8.32 -7.33 -1.72
C GLY A 198 -9.50 -6.76 -0.92
N ALA A 199 -9.51 -6.99 0.39
CA ALA A 199 -10.55 -6.54 1.30
C ALA A 199 -9.96 -6.34 2.70
N ILE A 200 -10.18 -5.17 3.30
CA ILE A 200 -9.75 -4.85 4.67
C ILE A 200 -10.89 -4.12 5.37
N LEU A 201 -11.05 -4.38 6.66
CA LEU A 201 -11.95 -3.69 7.56
C LEU A 201 -11.20 -3.39 8.85
N THR A 202 -11.25 -2.14 9.30
CA THR A 202 -10.74 -1.72 10.59
C THR A 202 -11.78 -0.82 11.28
N PRO A 203 -11.69 -0.58 12.59
CA PRO A 203 -12.60 0.32 13.30
C PRO A 203 -12.65 1.73 12.68
N ASP A 204 -11.49 2.25 12.30
CA ASP A 204 -11.35 3.59 11.71
C ASP A 204 -11.72 3.64 10.22
N GLN A 205 -11.71 2.49 9.53
CA GLN A 205 -11.92 2.39 8.08
C GLN A 205 -12.95 1.29 7.81
N PRO A 206 -14.25 1.64 7.80
CA PRO A 206 -15.32 0.67 8.01
C PRO A 206 -15.49 -0.36 6.89
N MET A 207 -14.94 -0.12 5.70
CA MET A 207 -14.84 -1.15 4.64
C MET A 207 -13.99 -0.67 3.47
N GLN A 208 -12.84 -1.29 3.24
CA GLN A 208 -12.03 -1.08 2.04
C GLN A 208 -12.04 -2.33 1.17
N VAL A 209 -12.67 -2.24 0.00
CA VAL A 209 -12.68 -3.31 -0.99
C VAL A 209 -12.09 -2.78 -2.28
N GLY A 210 -11.11 -3.49 -2.82
CA GLY A 210 -10.39 -3.05 -4.00
C GLY A 210 -9.67 -4.20 -4.70
N LYS A 211 -9.02 -3.92 -5.82
CA LYS A 211 -8.10 -4.89 -6.44
C LYS A 211 -6.87 -5.12 -5.55
N ILE A 212 -6.44 -4.06 -4.88
CA ILE A 212 -5.30 -4.03 -3.97
C ILE A 212 -5.67 -3.04 -2.86
N VAL A 213 -5.57 -3.48 -1.61
CA VAL A 213 -5.79 -2.66 -0.42
C VAL A 213 -4.52 -2.74 0.44
N SER A 214 -4.09 -1.62 1.04
CA SER A 214 -2.89 -1.64 1.88
C SER A 214 -3.16 -2.31 3.22
N LYS A 215 -2.31 -3.25 3.60
CA LYS A 215 -2.38 -3.97 4.89
C LYS A 215 -1.98 -3.13 6.09
N ASP A 216 -1.43 -1.93 5.89
CA ASP A 216 -0.88 -1.10 6.98
C ASP A 216 -1.93 -0.73 8.03
N ALA A 217 -3.20 -0.58 7.62
CA ALA A 217 -4.30 -0.33 8.55
C ALA A 217 -4.50 -1.47 9.57
N LEU A 218 -4.11 -2.71 9.24
CA LEU A 218 -4.18 -3.86 10.14
C LEU A 218 -3.09 -3.83 11.21
N TYR A 219 -2.01 -3.07 11.03
CA TYR A 219 -0.95 -2.97 12.05
C TYR A 219 -1.45 -2.26 13.32
N ALA A 220 -2.55 -1.49 13.22
CA ALA A 220 -3.19 -0.89 14.37
C ALA A 220 -3.64 -1.92 15.43
N PHE A 221 -3.88 -3.18 15.04
CA PHE A 221 -4.13 -4.28 15.98
C PHE A 221 -2.98 -4.50 16.97
N TYR A 222 -1.72 -4.30 16.55
CA TYR A 222 -0.55 -4.47 17.42
C TYR A 222 -0.12 -3.18 18.09
N ARG A 223 -1.00 -2.18 18.19
CA ARG A 223 -0.72 -1.12 19.16
C ARG A 223 -0.77 -1.77 20.54
N SER A 224 0.42 -2.07 21.05
CA SER A 224 0.66 -2.23 22.47
C SER A 224 -0.10 -1.11 23.14
N GLU A 225 -0.90 -1.44 24.15
CA GLU A 225 -1.44 -0.50 25.11
C GLU A 225 -0.34 0.54 25.39
N GLU A 226 -0.46 1.73 24.81
CA GLU A 226 0.32 2.86 25.28
C GLU A 226 -0.08 2.96 26.74
N THR A 227 0.82 2.51 27.60
CA THR A 227 0.71 2.56 29.03
C THR A 227 0.28 4.00 29.32
N PRO A 228 -0.93 4.25 29.86
CA PRO A 228 -1.44 5.61 30.04
C PRO A 228 -0.59 6.49 30.98
N ASP A 229 0.56 6.01 31.45
CA ASP A 229 1.44 6.68 32.40
C ASP A 229 2.44 7.65 31.75
N GLU A 230 2.81 7.56 30.46
CA GLU A 230 3.85 8.44 29.91
C GLU A 230 3.34 9.85 29.53
N ALA A 231 2.03 10.04 29.38
CA ALA A 231 1.42 11.37 29.23
C ALA A 231 1.24 12.11 30.58
N ALA A 232 1.45 11.44 31.72
CA ALA A 232 1.39 12.05 33.05
C ALA A 232 2.78 12.49 33.58
N VAL A 233 3.89 12.04 32.97
CA VAL A 233 5.24 12.39 33.44
C VAL A 233 5.71 13.77 32.94
N ASP A 234 5.12 14.31 31.87
CA ASP A 234 5.49 15.65 31.35
C ASP A 234 4.63 16.81 31.90
N ALA A 235 3.71 16.51 32.83
CA ALA A 235 2.93 17.53 33.56
C ALA A 235 3.48 17.85 34.96
N GLY A 236 4.59 17.21 35.38
CA GLY A 236 5.01 17.17 36.79
C GLY A 236 6.50 17.44 37.09
N LEU A 237 7.29 17.97 36.16
CA LEU A 237 8.69 18.34 36.43
C LEU A 237 8.97 19.80 36.12
N ASN A 238 8.27 20.69 36.86
CA ASN A 238 8.72 22.06 37.06
C ASN A 238 8.71 22.42 38.56
N GLU A 239 9.19 21.51 39.41
CA GLU A 239 9.74 21.87 40.72
C GLU A 239 11.26 21.84 40.62
N SER A 240 11.82 23.03 40.44
CA SER A 240 13.26 23.26 40.56
C SER A 240 13.73 22.85 41.96
N PRO A 241 14.81 22.07 42.11
CA PRO A 241 15.43 21.85 43.41
C PRO A 241 15.92 23.20 43.95
N GLN A 242 15.27 23.68 45.01
CA GLN A 242 15.71 24.84 45.77
C GLN A 242 17.06 24.47 46.40
N SER A 243 18.15 24.95 45.80
CA SER A 243 19.51 24.77 46.27
C SER A 243 19.71 25.52 47.58
N SER A 244 19.78 24.78 48.68
CA SER A 244 20.31 25.30 49.95
C SER A 244 21.75 25.76 49.74
N PRO A 245 22.13 26.97 50.19
CA PRO A 245 23.49 27.47 50.04
C PRO A 245 24.47 26.73 50.95
N PRO A 246 25.74 26.56 50.55
CA PRO A 246 26.77 25.92 51.36
C PRO A 246 27.20 26.83 52.50
N THR A 247 27.05 26.35 53.75
CA THR A 247 27.67 26.94 54.93
C THR A 247 29.19 26.87 54.79
N GLN A 248 29.83 28.02 54.57
CA GLN A 248 31.29 28.16 54.65
C GLN A 248 31.75 27.97 56.10
N PRO A 249 32.78 27.16 56.38
CA PRO A 249 33.51 27.23 57.63
C PRO A 249 34.44 28.45 57.59
N ASP A 250 34.17 29.39 58.49
CA ASP A 250 34.98 30.59 58.73
C ASP A 250 36.29 30.17 59.43
N PHE A 251 37.39 30.21 58.69
CA PHE A 251 38.74 30.17 59.22
C PHE A 251 39.24 31.61 59.30
N THR A 252 39.21 32.19 60.50
CA THR A 252 40.09 33.30 60.84
C THR A 252 40.90 32.95 62.07
N ASP A 253 42.20 32.95 61.79
CA ASP A 253 43.33 32.67 62.66
C ASP A 253 43.63 33.89 63.55
N SER A 254 44.20 33.60 64.72
CA SER A 254 45.12 34.44 65.50
C SER A 254 44.68 35.83 66.00
N VAL A 255 44.80 36.05 67.32
CA VAL A 255 45.61 37.13 67.95
C VAL A 255 45.61 36.93 69.49
N MET A 256 46.80 36.68 70.07
CA MET A 256 47.10 36.94 71.50
C MET A 256 47.18 38.45 71.74
N PRO A 257 46.89 39.01 72.95
CA PRO A 257 47.95 39.16 73.96
C PRO A 257 47.52 39.12 75.45
N SER A 258 48.53 38.78 76.25
CA SER A 258 48.85 39.09 77.66
C SER A 258 48.00 40.09 78.47
N GLU A 259 47.74 39.73 79.74
CA GLU A 259 48.36 40.32 80.96
C GLU A 259 48.40 39.29 82.10
#